data_AF-A0A212PGB6-F1
#
_entry.id   AF-A0A212PGB6-F1
#
_cell.length_a   1.000
_cell.length_b   1.000
_cell.length_c   1.000
_cell.angle_alpha   90.00
_cell.angle_beta   90.00
_cell.angle_gamma   90.00
#
_symmetry.space_group_name_H-M   'P 1'
#
loop_
_entity.id
_entity.type
_entity.pdbx_description
1 polymer ?
#
loop_
_entity_poly.entity_id
_entity_poly.type
_entity_poly.pdbx_seq_one_letter_code
_entity_poly.pdbx_strand_id
1 'polypeptide(L)' 'MGEVIRVNFWAKYERLPFGFEGDPWSDFDICPMCDAKPGEYHERGCGIERCNICGGQSISCRCD' A
#
# COMPACT_ATOMS: atom_id res chain seq x y z
N MET A 1 11.69 -22.11 -19.00
CA MET A 1 10.63 -22.07 -17.98
C MET A 1 11.13 -21.15 -16.89
N GLY A 2 10.82 -19.85 -16.98
CA GLY A 2 11.29 -18.84 -16.03
C GLY A 2 10.37 -18.83 -14.82
N GLU A 3 10.93 -19.14 -13.65
CA GLU A 3 10.22 -19.09 -12.37
C GLU A 3 9.81 -17.64 -12.09
N VAL A 4 8.51 -17.38 -11.96
CA VAL A 4 8.01 -16.07 -11.52
C VAL A 4 8.31 -15.98 -10.03
N ILE A 5 9.49 -15.47 -9.68
CA ILE A 5 9.83 -15.15 -8.29
C ILE A 5 8.87 -14.04 -7.86
N ARG A 6 7.82 -14.40 -7.12
CA ARG A 6 6.98 -13.44 -6.41
C ARG A 6 7.82 -12.87 -5.28
N VAL A 7 8.62 -11.86 -5.58
CA VAL A 7 9.22 -11.03 -4.55
C VAL A 7 8.08 -10.44 -3.73
N ASN A 8 8.05 -10.75 -2.44
CA ASN A 8 7.13 -10.11 -1.50
C ASN A 8 7.60 -8.66 -1.35
N PHE A 9 7.16 -7.79 -2.28
CA PHE A 9 7.52 -6.37 -2.35
C PHE A 9 7.27 -5.61 -1.04
N TRP A 10 6.34 -6.13 -0.24
CA TRP A 10 5.84 -5.59 1.03
C TRP A 10 6.78 -5.76 2.24
N ALA A 11 7.84 -6.57 2.13
CA ALA A 11 8.66 -6.94 3.29
C ALA A 11 9.87 -6.03 3.54
N LYS A 12 10.20 -5.13 2.61
CA LYS A 12 11.41 -4.29 2.73
C LYS A 12 11.22 -3.01 3.53
N TYR A 13 10.00 -2.47 3.59
CA TYR A 13 9.72 -1.15 4.15
C TYR A 13 8.51 -1.17 5.08
N GLU A 14 8.52 -0.30 6.09
CA GLU A 14 7.36 -0.07 6.93
C GLU A 14 6.18 0.42 6.08
N ARG A 15 5.00 -0.15 6.28
CA ARG A 15 3.78 0.26 5.57
C ARG A 15 3.24 1.55 6.19
N LEU A 16 2.59 2.38 5.38
CA LEU A 16 1.78 3.48 5.90
C LEU A 16 0.36 2.97 6.17
N PRO A 17 -0.22 3.27 7.34
CA PRO A 17 -1.64 3.06 7.57
C PRO A 17 -2.48 3.89 6.61
N PHE A 18 -3.70 3.43 6.35
CA PHE A 18 -4.67 4.18 5.57
C PHE A 18 -4.91 5.55 6.21
N GLY A 19 -5.01 6.59 5.37
CA GLY A 19 -5.16 7.99 5.80
C GLY A 19 -3.86 8.69 6.22
N PHE A 20 -2.74 7.97 6.35
CA PHE A 20 -1.41 8.55 6.64
C PHE A 20 -0.53 8.66 5.39
N GLU A 21 -1.06 8.23 4.25
CA GLU A 21 -0.41 8.24 2.94
C GLU A 21 -0.45 9.63 2.26
N GLY A 22 -1.14 10.59 2.89
CA GLY A 22 -1.43 11.92 2.37
C GLY A 22 -2.64 11.95 1.44
N ASP A 23 -2.91 13.14 0.90
CA ASP A 23 -4.07 13.37 0.05
C ASP A 23 -3.98 12.58 -1.27
N PRO A 24 -5.12 12.07 -1.79
CA PRO A 24 -6.49 12.38 -1.39
C PRO A 24 -7.11 11.42 -0.35
N TRP A 25 -6.32 10.51 0.24
CA TRP A 25 -6.89 9.43 1.07
C TRP A 25 -7.22 9.86 2.50
N SER A 26 -6.62 10.95 2.97
CA SER A 26 -6.84 11.51 4.31
C SER A 26 -8.30 11.92 4.57
N ASP A 27 -9.06 12.25 3.52
CA ASP A 27 -10.45 12.72 3.60
C ASP A 27 -11.49 11.58 3.63
N PHE A 28 -11.06 10.33 3.48
CA PHE A 28 -11.96 9.18 3.44
C PHE A 28 -12.05 8.53 4.82
N ASP A 29 -13.28 8.32 5.29
CA ASP A 29 -13.53 7.61 6.57
C ASP A 29 -13.14 6.12 6.52
N ILE A 30 -13.09 5.53 5.31
CA ILE A 30 -12.82 4.12 5.06
C ILE A 30 -12.14 3.98 3.68
N CYS A 31 -11.17 3.07 3.58
CA CYS A 31 -10.53 2.73 2.32
C CYS A 31 -11.55 2.11 1.35
N PRO A 32 -11.81 2.72 0.17
CA PRO A 32 -12.83 2.24 -0.76
C PRO A 32 -12.48 0.89 -1.43
N MET A 33 -11.28 0.36 -1.23
CA MET A 33 -10.82 -0.88 -1.86
C MET A 33 -10.71 -2.07 -0.90
N CYS A 34 -10.55 -1.83 0.40
CA CYS A 34 -10.29 -2.90 1.39
C CYS A 34 -10.91 -2.64 2.77
N ASP A 35 -11.75 -1.62 2.89
CA ASP A 35 -12.49 -1.27 4.11
C ASP A 35 -11.65 -0.92 5.35
N ALA A 36 -10.33 -0.78 5.22
CA ALA A 36 -9.44 -0.30 6.27
C ALA A 36 -9.84 1.11 6.74
N LYS A 37 -9.89 1.33 8.06
CA LYS A 37 -10.16 2.65 8.65
C LYS A 37 -8.89 3.49 8.80
N PRO A 38 -8.99 4.82 8.93
CA PRO A 38 -7.83 5.67 9.18
C PRO A 38 -7.01 5.17 10.38
N GLY A 39 -5.71 4.97 10.15
CA GLY A 39 -4.80 4.39 11.15
C GLY A 39 -4.71 2.86 11.15
N GLU A 40 -5.57 2.14 10.43
CA GLU A 40 -5.42 0.71 10.17
C GLU A 40 -4.54 0.48 8.93
N TYR A 41 -3.87 -0.66 8.87
CA TYR A 41 -3.17 -1.06 7.65
C TYR A 41 -4.16 -1.56 6.61
N HIS A 42 -3.90 -1.20 5.35
CA HIS A 42 -4.59 -1.79 4.21
C HIS A 42 -4.48 -3.32 4.22
N GLU A 43 -5.48 -3.99 3.65
CA GLU A 43 -5.35 -5.41 3.33
C GLU A 43 -4.24 -5.63 2.29
N ARG A 44 -3.64 -6.82 2.31
CA ARG A 44 -2.56 -7.15 1.36
C ARG A 44 -3.10 -7.11 -0.08
N GLY A 45 -2.43 -6.36 -0.93
CA GLY A 45 -2.81 -6.19 -2.33
C GLY A 45 -3.88 -5.12 -2.57
N CYS A 46 -4.16 -4.28 -1.58
CA CYS A 46 -5.05 -3.14 -1.74
C CYS A 46 -4.58 -2.23 -2.89
N GLY A 47 -5.49 -1.94 -3.80
CA GLY A 47 -5.21 -1.18 -5.02
C GLY A 47 -4.92 0.30 -4.80
N ILE A 48 -5.08 0.85 -3.59
CA ILE A 48 -4.78 2.27 -3.33
C ILE A 48 -3.69 2.48 -2.29
N GLU A 49 -3.22 1.40 -1.65
CA GLU A 49 -2.12 1.49 -0.72
C GLU A 49 -0.89 2.10 -1.42
N ARG A 50 -0.25 3.06 -0.77
CA ARG A 50 0.92 3.79 -1.26
C ARG A 50 2.19 3.35 -0.55
N CYS A 51 3.28 3.28 -1.31
CA CYS A 51 4.60 3.02 -0.79
C CYS A 51 5.09 4.24 0.01
N ASN A 52 5.57 4.00 1.22
CA ASN A 52 6.09 5.06 2.09
C ASN A 52 7.39 5.72 1.59
N ILE A 53 8.09 5.09 0.63
CA ILE A 53 9.34 5.61 0.07
C ILE A 53 9.10 6.52 -1.13
N CYS A 54 8.38 6.04 -2.15
CA CYS A 54 8.18 6.79 -3.39
C CYS A 54 6.80 7.41 -3.55
N GLY A 55 5.84 7.08 -2.68
CA GLY A 55 4.44 7.49 -2.81
C GLY A 55 3.71 6.83 -3.99
N GLY A 56 4.31 5.90 -4.73
CA GLY A 56 3.62 5.11 -5.77
C GLY A 56 2.71 4.04 -5.17
N GLN A 57 1.92 3.36 -6.01
CA GLN A 57 1.06 2.25 -5.55
C GLN A 57 1.91 1.07 -5.05
N SER A 58 1.67 0.61 -3.83
CA SER A 58 2.45 -0.45 -3.17
C SER A 58 2.48 -1.75 -3.96
N ILE A 59 1.37 -2.13 -4.60
CA ILE A 59 1.27 -3.38 -5.37
C ILE A 59 2.17 -3.40 -6.62
N SER A 60 2.56 -2.21 -7.10
CA SER A 60 3.37 -2.02 -8.29
C SER A 60 4.72 -1.36 -7.98
N CYS A 61 5.05 -1.20 -6.68
CA CYS A 61 6.26 -0.52 -6.24
C CYS A 61 7.52 -1.25 -6.72
N ARG A 62 8.60 -0.51 -6.96
CA ARG A 62 9.92 -1.03 -7.35
C ARG A 62 11.09 -0.39 -6.60
N CYS A 63 10.85 0.20 -5.43
CA CYS A 63 11.91 0.74 -4.59
C CYS A 63 12.84 -0.40 -4.13
N ASP A 64 14.15 -0.22 -4.27
CA ASP A 64 15.17 -1.14 -3.76
C ASP A 64 15.65 -0.70 -2.39
#